data_AF-A0A6V7WP27-F1
#
_entry.id   AF-A0A6V7WP27-F1
#
_cell.length_a   1.000
_cell.length_b   1.000
_cell.length_c   1.000
_cell.angle_alpha   90.00
_cell.angle_beta   90.00
_cell.angle_gamma   90.00
#
_symmetry.space_group_name_H-M   'P 1'
#
loop_
_entity.id
_entity.type
_entity.pdbx_description
1 polymer ?
#
loop_
_entity_poly.entity_id
_entity_poly.type
_entity_poly.pdbx_seq_one_letter_code
_entity_poly.pdbx_strand_id
1 'polypeptide(L)'
;MKILVTILLNEELLSSPEIVIIKLDRPKAEVKDTRNVNLIENFDFSQYMHERSNYYQTNYNLYSMVIHIGSLEHGHYVAVLKQSNKWLLYNDDERRTEINIHDPSFLNNVG
;
A
#
# COMPACT_ATOMS: atom_id res chain seq x y z
N MET A 1 19.28 0.56 3.87
CA MET A 1 19.03 -0.63 3.03
C MET A 1 17.80 -0.35 2.18
N LYS A 2 17.97 -0.18 0.85
CA LYS A 2 16.89 0.16 -0.09
C LYS A 2 16.14 -1.11 -0.44
N ILE A 3 14.89 -1.26 -0.01
CA ILE A 3 13.98 -2.27 -0.56
C ILE A 3 13.10 -1.54 -1.57
N LEU A 4 13.37 -1.77 -2.85
CA LEU A 4 12.47 -1.43 -3.94
C LEU A 4 11.23 -2.30 -3.75
N VAL A 5 10.04 -1.71 -3.79
CA VAL A 5 8.81 -2.50 -3.97
C VAL A 5 8.74 -2.84 -5.45
N THR A 6 9.46 -3.89 -5.83
CA THR A 6 9.29 -4.47 -7.16
C THR A 6 8.00 -5.28 -7.10
N ILE A 7 6.93 -4.73 -7.65
CA ILE A 7 5.80 -5.57 -8.03
C ILE A 7 6.33 -6.42 -9.19
N LEU A 8 6.59 -7.70 -8.96
CA LEU A 8 6.89 -8.63 -10.04
C LEU A 8 5.55 -9.17 -10.51
N LEU A 9 5.05 -8.63 -11.61
CA LEU A 9 3.97 -9.26 -12.34
C LEU A 9 4.62 -10.33 -13.23
N ASN A 10 4.15 -11.58 -13.12
CA ASN A 10 4.58 -12.65 -14.02
C ASN A 10 3.96 -12.52 -15.42
N GLU A 11 3.02 -11.59 -15.57
CA GLU A 11 2.25 -11.34 -16.78
C GLU A 11 2.17 -9.84 -17.02
N GLU A 12 2.11 -9.45 -18.29
CA GLU A 12 1.93 -8.05 -18.67
C GLU A 12 0.45 -7.65 -18.66
N LEU A 13 0.16 -6.40 -18.34
CA LEU A 13 -1.19 -5.85 -18.31
C LEU A 13 -1.63 -5.42 -19.70
N LEU A 14 -2.83 -5.83 -20.13
CA LEU A 14 -3.41 -5.44 -21.43
C LEU A 14 -4.24 -4.15 -21.38
N SER A 15 -4.62 -3.69 -20.18
CA SER A 15 -5.44 -2.50 -19.98
C SER A 15 -5.09 -1.81 -18.65
N SER A 16 -5.29 -0.50 -18.60
CA SER A 16 -5.07 0.31 -17.39
C SER A 16 -6.38 0.49 -16.61
N PRO A 17 -6.52 -0.08 -15.40
CA PRO A 17 -7.71 0.14 -14.58
C PRO A 17 -7.77 1.59 -14.04
N GLU A 18 -8.93 2.03 -13.60
CA GLU A 18 -9.06 3.33 -12.93
C GLU A 18 -8.45 3.29 -11.52
N ILE A 19 -8.64 2.16 -10.82
CA ILE A 19 -8.14 1.92 -9.45
C ILE A 19 -7.30 0.65 -9.45
N VAL A 20 -6.10 0.74 -8.85
CA VAL A 20 -5.22 -0.40 -8.63
C VAL A 20 -5.19 -0.75 -7.16
N ILE A 21 -5.39 -2.04 -6.85
CA ILE A 21 -5.26 -2.59 -5.50
C ILE A 21 -4.03 -3.49 -5.48
N ILE A 22 -3.04 -3.14 -4.65
CA ILE A 22 -1.84 -3.95 -4.42
C ILE A 22 -1.98 -4.63 -3.06
N LYS A 23 -2.10 -5.95 -3.08
CA LYS A 23 -2.01 -6.78 -1.86
C LYS A 23 -0.55 -7.20 -1.66
N LEU A 24 0.04 -6.82 -0.54
CA LEU A 24 1.32 -7.38 -0.12
C LEU A 24 1.09 -8.77 0.47
N ASP A 25 1.69 -9.81 -0.12
CA ASP A 25 1.61 -11.17 0.39
C ASP A 25 2.57 -11.36 1.57
N ARG A 26 2.08 -10.98 2.76
CA ARG A 26 2.83 -11.04 4.02
C ARG A 26 2.81 -12.41 4.69
N PRO A 27 1.75 -13.24 4.64
CA PRO A 27 1.80 -14.57 5.21
C PRO A 27 2.85 -15.44 4.51
N LYS A 28 3.76 -16.04 5.27
CA LYS A 28 4.76 -16.99 4.77
C LYS A 28 4.82 -18.20 5.69
N ALA A 29 4.19 -19.29 5.26
CA ALA A 29 3.92 -20.45 6.10
C ALA A 29 3.23 -19.99 7.40
N GLU A 30 3.81 -20.32 8.55
CA GLU A 30 3.23 -20.06 9.88
C GLU A 30 3.61 -18.69 10.47
N VAL A 31 4.30 -17.81 9.71
CA VAL A 31 4.76 -16.51 10.21
C VAL A 31 4.41 -15.36 9.27
N LYS A 32 4.09 -14.19 9.83
CA LYS A 32 3.86 -12.95 9.08
C LYS A 32 5.18 -12.26 8.74
N ASP A 33 5.35 -11.87 7.48
CA ASP A 33 6.42 -11.00 7.02
C ASP A 33 6.16 -9.55 7.48
N THR A 34 6.88 -9.15 8.53
CA THR A 34 6.77 -7.83 9.17
C THR A 34 7.74 -6.80 8.59
N ARG A 35 8.50 -7.13 7.54
CA ARG A 35 9.46 -6.19 6.96
C ARG A 35 8.73 -4.95 6.43
N ASN A 36 9.35 -3.80 6.70
CA ASN A 36 8.88 -2.51 6.19
C ASN A 36 9.03 -2.46 4.66
N VAL A 37 8.07 -1.80 4.04
CA VAL A 37 7.97 -1.62 2.60
C VAL A 37 8.01 -0.13 2.34
N ASN A 38 8.89 0.31 1.44
CA ASN A 38 8.96 1.71 1.08
C ASN A 38 7.67 2.11 0.35
N LEU A 39 6.99 3.13 0.85
CA LEU A 39 5.77 3.63 0.23
C LEU A 39 6.15 4.46 -1.00
N ILE A 40 5.51 4.14 -2.12
CA ILE A 40 5.66 4.89 -3.37
C ILE A 40 4.35 5.64 -3.58
N GLU A 41 4.38 6.97 -3.39
CA GLU A 41 3.17 7.79 -3.52
C GLU A 41 2.75 7.98 -4.98
N ASN A 42 3.70 8.00 -5.92
CA ASN A 42 3.44 8.11 -7.34
C ASN A 42 4.13 6.93 -8.03
N PHE A 43 3.35 6.05 -8.63
CA PHE A 43 3.85 4.82 -9.23
C PHE A 43 3.48 4.76 -10.72
N ASP A 44 4.49 4.55 -11.57
CA ASP A 44 4.30 4.36 -13.00
C ASP A 44 4.26 2.85 -13.33
N PHE A 45 3.09 2.40 -13.78
CA PHE A 45 2.86 1.03 -14.24
C PHE A 45 3.32 0.76 -15.67
N SER A 46 3.85 1.76 -16.39
CA SER A 46 4.20 1.65 -17.81
C SER A 46 5.08 0.42 -18.13
N GLN A 47 6.05 0.12 -17.26
CA GLN A 47 6.95 -1.04 -17.39
C GLN A 47 6.28 -2.41 -17.29
N TYR A 48 5.02 -2.46 -16.83
CA TYR A 48 4.24 -3.69 -16.68
C TYR A 48 3.15 -3.83 -17.75
N MET A 49 3.00 -2.84 -18.62
CA MET A 49 2.02 -2.84 -19.68
C MET A 49 2.55 -3.60 -20.89
N HIS A 50 1.72 -4.47 -21.47
CA HIS A 50 2.08 -5.19 -22.69
C HIS A 50 2.26 -4.22 -23.85
N GLU A 51 3.15 -4.50 -24.81
CA GLU A 51 3.43 -3.60 -25.95
C GLU A 51 2.16 -3.24 -26.76
N ARG A 52 1.20 -4.17 -26.79
CA ARG A 52 -0.10 -4.06 -27.50
C ARG A 52 -1.23 -3.52 -26.64
N SER A 53 -0.94 -3.20 -25.38
CA SER A 53 -1.96 -2.66 -24.48
C SER A 53 -2.40 -1.28 -24.97
N ASN A 54 -3.70 -1.03 -24.86
CA ASN A 54 -4.27 0.29 -25.12
C ASN A 54 -4.62 0.90 -23.76
N TYR A 55 -3.68 1.66 -23.19
CA TYR A 55 -3.86 2.31 -21.89
C TYR A 55 -4.07 3.81 -22.04
N TYR A 56 -4.91 4.34 -21.16
CA TYR A 56 -5.18 5.77 -21.07
C TYR A 56 -4.37 6.44 -19.95
N GLN A 57 -3.88 5.65 -18.98
CA GLN A 57 -3.00 6.10 -17.91
C GLN A 57 -2.10 4.98 -17.40
N THR A 58 -0.91 5.33 -16.94
CA THR A 58 -0.02 4.40 -16.22
C THR A 58 0.48 4.95 -14.90
N ASN A 59 0.27 6.25 -14.65
CA ASN A 59 0.67 6.89 -13.40
C ASN A 59 -0.48 6.82 -12.39
N TYR A 60 -0.22 6.23 -11.23
CA TYR A 60 -1.18 6.10 -10.14
C TYR A 60 -0.65 6.78 -8.89
N ASN A 61 -1.56 7.42 -8.18
CA ASN A 61 -1.29 8.04 -6.90
C ASN A 61 -1.79 7.15 -5.78
N LEU A 62 -0.92 6.84 -4.81
CA LEU A 62 -1.34 6.20 -3.57
C LEU A 62 -2.29 7.16 -2.84
N TYR A 63 -3.52 6.71 -2.59
CA TYR A 63 -4.53 7.49 -1.87
C TYR A 63 -5.07 6.78 -0.64
N SER A 64 -4.81 5.49 -0.47
CA SER A 64 -5.22 4.74 0.72
C SER A 64 -4.34 3.52 0.98
N MET A 65 -4.28 3.09 2.24
CA MET A 65 -3.65 1.85 2.67
C MET A 65 -4.45 1.20 3.80
N VAL A 66 -4.36 -0.12 3.88
CA VAL A 66 -4.81 -0.89 5.05
C VAL A 66 -3.58 -1.54 5.67
N ILE A 67 -3.39 -1.35 6.96
CA ILE A 67 -2.23 -1.85 7.70
C ILE A 67 -2.72 -2.85 8.74
N HIS A 68 -2.12 -4.04 8.72
CA HIS A 68 -2.33 -5.05 9.75
C HIS A 68 -1.16 -5.05 10.73
N ILE A 69 -1.44 -4.90 12.02
CA ILE A 69 -0.47 -4.94 13.13
C ILE A 69 -0.73 -6.20 13.94
N GLY A 70 0.32 -6.89 14.42
CA GLY A 70 0.18 -8.17 15.13
C GLY A 70 0.62 -9.38 14.28
N SER A 71 0.25 -10.59 14.73
CA SER A 71 0.64 -11.89 14.14
C SER A 71 -0.29 -12.28 12.98
N LEU A 72 -0.27 -13.55 12.54
CA LEU A 72 -1.23 -14.06 11.55
C LEU A 72 -2.61 -14.31 12.16
N GLU A 73 -2.63 -14.86 13.38
CA GLU A 73 -3.84 -15.30 14.06
C GLU A 73 -4.53 -14.17 14.86
N HIS A 74 -3.77 -13.16 15.28
CA HIS A 74 -4.27 -12.06 16.10
C HIS A 74 -3.64 -10.76 15.65
N GLY A 75 -4.44 -9.70 15.57
CA GLY A 75 -3.93 -8.40 15.22
C GLY A 75 -5.01 -7.34 15.15
N HIS A 76 -4.59 -6.18 14.68
CA HIS A 76 -5.41 -4.99 14.57
C HIS A 76 -5.26 -4.38 13.18
N TYR A 77 -6.37 -3.95 12.59
CA TYR A 77 -6.40 -3.34 11.27
C TYR A 77 -6.66 -1.85 11.40
N VAL A 78 -5.88 -1.05 10.69
CA VAL A 78 -6.12 0.38 10.55
C VAL A 78 -6.16 0.79 9.09
N ALA A 79 -6.95 1.81 8.80
CA ALA A 79 -7.03 2.41 7.49
C ALA A 79 -6.29 3.75 7.50
N VAL A 80 -5.52 4.01 6.45
CA VAL A 80 -4.87 5.29 6.20
C VAL A 80 -5.41 5.83 4.89
N LEU A 81 -5.94 7.06 4.87
CA LEU A 81 -6.49 7.70 3.69
C LEU A 81 -5.87 9.07 3.46
N LYS A 82 -5.62 9.42 2.19
CA LYS A 82 -5.21 10.76 1.77
C LYS A 82 -6.45 11.60 1.49
N GLN A 83 -6.65 12.67 2.24
CA GLN A 83 -7.74 13.63 2.03
C GLN A 83 -7.17 15.05 2.06
N SER A 84 -7.48 15.87 1.06
CA SER A 84 -7.01 17.26 0.97
C SER A 84 -5.49 17.39 1.19
N ASN A 85 -4.70 16.50 0.57
CA ASN A 85 -3.24 16.37 0.70
C ASN A 85 -2.70 16.05 2.10
N LYS A 86 -3.54 15.56 3.01
CA LYS A 86 -3.17 15.10 4.34
C LYS A 86 -3.42 13.62 4.48
N TRP A 87 -2.53 12.92 5.17
CA TRP A 87 -2.70 11.52 5.50
C TRP A 87 -3.39 11.38 6.85
N LEU A 88 -4.48 10.63 6.86
CA LEU A 88 -5.36 10.48 8.01
C LEU A 88 -5.42 8.99 8.38
N LEU A 89 -5.08 8.68 9.61
CA LEU A 89 -5.21 7.36 10.21
C LEU A 89 -6.58 7.21 10.86
N TYR A 90 -7.25 6.10 10.58
CA TYR A 90 -8.52 5.68 11.15
C TYR A 90 -8.28 4.38 11.94
N ASN A 91 -8.53 4.42 13.24
CA ASN A 91 -8.21 3.38 14.20
C ASN A 91 -9.45 2.93 14.99
N ASP A 92 -10.46 2.47 14.27
CA ASP A 92 -11.80 2.02 14.74
C ASP A 92 -12.65 3.04 15.50
N ASP A 93 -12.05 3.96 16.23
CA ASP A 93 -12.74 5.07 16.87
C ASP A 93 -13.20 6.13 15.85
N GLU A 94 -14.06 7.04 16.28
CA GLU A 94 -14.52 8.15 15.43
C GLU A 94 -13.40 9.16 15.13
N ARG A 95 -12.23 9.05 15.79
CA ARG A 95 -11.17 10.06 15.76
C ARG A 95 -10.09 9.70 14.76
N ARG A 96 -10.14 10.37 13.62
CA ARG A 96 -9.00 10.37 12.69
C ARG A 96 -7.83 11.20 13.24
N THR A 97 -6.62 10.71 13.01
CA THR A 97 -5.37 11.40 13.37
C THR A 97 -4.58 11.73 12.12
N GLU A 98 -4.08 12.96 12.00
CA GLU A 98 -3.16 13.33 10.91
C GLU A 98 -1.78 12.72 11.17
N ILE A 99 -1.23 12.06 10.15
CA ILE A 99 0.03 11.31 10.26
C ILE A 99 1.01 11.68 9.14
N ASN A 100 2.29 11.37 9.35
CA ASN A 100 3.29 11.36 8.30
C ASN A 100 3.57 9.90 7.89
N ILE A 101 3.14 9.49 6.69
CA ILE A 101 3.33 8.11 6.23
C ILE A 101 4.80 7.73 5.99
N HIS A 102 5.70 8.72 5.90
CA HIS A 102 7.15 8.50 5.77
C HIS A 102 7.85 8.30 7.12
N ASP A 103 7.15 8.55 8.24
CA ASP A 103 7.60 8.25 9.58
C ASP A 103 6.75 7.13 10.19
N PRO A 104 7.21 5.86 10.20
CA PRO A 104 6.41 4.73 10.68
C PRO A 104 6.10 4.77 12.18
N SER A 105 6.63 5.74 12.94
CA SER A 105 6.36 5.91 14.37
C SER A 105 4.88 6.11 14.68
N PHE A 106 4.05 6.53 13.71
CA PHE A 106 2.61 6.67 13.90
C PHE A 106 1.93 5.35 14.29
N LEU A 107 2.51 4.19 13.92
CA LEU A 107 2.01 2.87 14.29
C LEU A 107 2.23 2.52 15.76
N ASN A 108 3.16 3.20 16.45
CA ASN A 108 3.41 2.95 17.88
C ASN A 108 2.24 3.38 18.77
N ASN A 109 1.34 4.21 18.25
CA ASN A 109 0.15 4.68 18.95
C ASN A 109 -1.12 3.93 18.52
N VAL A 110 -0.95 2.83 17.79
CA VAL A 110 -2.02 1.99 17.28
C VAL A 110 -1.99 0.66 18.05
N GLY A 111 -2.69 0.66 19.19
CA GLY A 111 -2.74 -0.47 20.13
C GLY A 111 -1.84 -0.29 21.33
#